data_AF-A0A7Y0S4Y4-F1
#
_entry.id   AF-A0A7Y0S4Y4-F1
#
_cell.length_a   1.000
_cell.length_b   1.000
_cell.length_c   1.000
_cell.angle_alpha   90.00
_cell.angle_beta   90.00
_cell.angle_gamma   90.00
#
_symmetry.space_group_name_H-M   'P 1'
#
loop_
_entity.id
_entity.type
_entity.pdbx_description
1 polymer ?
#
loop_
_entity_poly.entity_id
_entity_poly.type
_entity_poly.pdbx_seq_one_letter_code
_entity_poly.pdbx_strand_id
1 'polypeptide(L)'
;DFGSFAPTSIFVEAFKQGFDFDIDLEEAREPMGLGKWDHIQAVGRIPAVDKRWNEKFGRSMTNEDIDAIYAAFMPLQKAKV
;
A
#
# COMPACT_ATOMS: atom_id res chain seq x y z
N ASP A 1 -0.22 -16.84 -17.12
CA ASP A 1 0.11 -17.30 -15.75
C ASP A 1 0.19 -16.10 -14.79
N PHE A 2 -0.93 -15.40 -14.55
CA PHE A 2 -0.96 -14.16 -13.75
C PHE A 2 -1.53 -14.36 -12.33
N GLY A 3 -1.75 -15.62 -11.93
CA GLY A 3 -2.38 -15.98 -10.66
C GLY A 3 -1.55 -15.62 -9.41
N SER A 4 -0.27 -15.30 -9.57
CA SER A 4 0.64 -15.06 -8.44
C SER A 4 0.82 -13.58 -8.04
N PHE A 5 0.18 -12.63 -8.75
CA PHE A 5 0.26 -11.19 -8.46
C PHE A 5 -0.92 -10.62 -7.68
N ALA A 6 -1.92 -11.45 -7.39
CA ALA A 6 -3.15 -11.06 -6.70
C ALA A 6 -2.91 -10.24 -5.41
N PRO A 7 -1.98 -10.60 -4.49
CA PRO A 7 -1.78 -9.81 -3.28
C PRO A 7 -1.17 -8.43 -3.55
N THR A 8 -0.29 -8.30 -4.55
CA THR A 8 0.37 -7.04 -4.88
C THR A 8 -0.61 -5.99 -5.41
N SER A 9 -1.48 -6.37 -6.36
CA SER A 9 -2.44 -5.42 -6.95
C SER A 9 -3.43 -4.88 -5.91
N ILE A 10 -3.68 -5.62 -4.83
CA ILE A 10 -4.59 -5.19 -3.77
C ILE A 10 -3.97 -4.08 -2.92
N PHE A 11 -2.64 -4.07 -2.74
CA PHE A 11 -1.96 -2.94 -2.08
C PHE A 11 -2.11 -1.67 -2.93
N VAL A 12 -1.85 -1.74 -4.23
CA VAL A 12 -2.05 -0.60 -5.14
C VAL A 12 -3.46 -0.03 -5.00
N GLU A 13 -4.47 -0.89 -5.06
CA GLU A 13 -5.87 -0.49 -4.91
C GLU A 13 -6.18 0.08 -3.51
N ALA A 14 -5.59 -0.48 -2.44
CA ALA A 14 -5.80 0.01 -1.07
C ALA A 14 -5.25 1.43 -0.86
N PHE A 15 -4.07 1.75 -1.42
CA PHE A 15 -3.53 3.11 -1.39
C PHE A 15 -4.41 4.07 -2.20
N LYS A 16 -4.93 3.62 -3.35
CA LYS A 16 -5.85 4.41 -4.18
C LYS A 16 -7.17 4.67 -3.46
N GLN A 17 -7.79 3.67 -2.86
CA GLN A 17 -9.08 3.83 -2.17
C GLN A 17 -8.96 4.59 -0.84
N GLY A 18 -7.88 4.38 -0.09
CA GLY A 18 -7.69 5.03 1.22
C GLY A 18 -7.38 6.53 1.10
N PHE A 19 -6.57 6.91 0.10
CA PHE A 19 -5.95 8.25 0.06
C PHE A 19 -5.90 8.88 -1.34
N ASP A 20 -6.53 8.26 -2.34
CA ASP A 20 -6.39 8.63 -3.75
C ASP A 20 -4.90 8.70 -4.15
N PHE A 21 -4.08 7.80 -3.61
CA PHE A 21 -2.63 7.81 -3.76
C PHE A 21 -2.18 6.63 -4.63
N ASP A 22 -1.44 6.94 -5.69
CA ASP A 22 -1.00 5.95 -6.66
C ASP A 22 0.42 5.44 -6.33
N ILE A 23 0.56 4.15 -6.09
CA ILE A 23 1.84 3.41 -6.08
C ILE A 23 1.86 2.44 -7.25
N ASP A 24 3.03 2.11 -7.78
CA ASP A 24 3.14 1.11 -8.84
C ASP A 24 3.33 -0.31 -8.30
N LEU A 25 3.27 -1.29 -9.21
CA LEU A 25 3.41 -2.70 -8.86
C LEU A 25 4.81 -3.08 -8.40
N GLU A 26 5.85 -2.35 -8.80
CA GLU A 26 7.22 -2.61 -8.36
C GLU A 26 7.39 -2.15 -6.91
N GLU A 27 6.97 -0.92 -6.61
CA GLU A 27 6.94 -0.38 -5.24
C GLU A 27 6.13 -1.29 -4.29
N ALA A 28 4.95 -1.74 -4.73
CA ALA A 28 4.11 -2.64 -3.94
C ALA A 28 4.75 -4.03 -3.71
N ARG A 29 5.76 -4.44 -4.49
CA ARG A 29 6.47 -5.72 -4.36
C ARG A 29 7.76 -5.62 -3.56
N GLU A 30 8.35 -4.44 -3.40
CA GLU A 30 9.65 -4.31 -2.75
C GLU A 30 9.70 -4.96 -1.35
N PRO A 31 8.69 -4.80 -0.46
CA PRO A 31 8.77 -5.33 0.89
C PRO A 31 8.02 -6.66 1.09
N MET A 32 7.93 -7.50 0.05
CA MET A 32 7.25 -8.80 0.14
C MET A 32 7.83 -9.71 1.24
N GLY A 33 6.94 -10.45 1.91
CA GLY A 33 7.28 -11.39 3.00
C GLY A 33 6.98 -10.86 4.40
N LEU A 34 6.57 -9.60 4.52
CA LEU A 34 6.14 -8.98 5.77
C LEU A 34 4.65 -9.25 6.08
N GLY A 35 4.25 -9.03 7.34
CA GLY A 35 2.86 -8.88 7.70
C GLY A 35 2.23 -7.70 6.94
N LYS A 36 0.94 -7.76 6.62
CA LYS A 36 0.26 -6.77 5.76
C LYS A 36 0.41 -5.33 6.23
N TRP A 37 0.31 -5.11 7.55
CA TRP A 37 0.47 -3.79 8.14
C TRP A 37 1.91 -3.28 7.98
N ASP A 38 2.88 -4.12 8.32
CA ASP A 38 4.31 -3.82 8.14
C ASP A 38 4.68 -3.62 6.67
N HIS A 39 4.04 -4.35 5.75
CA HIS A 39 4.20 -4.19 4.31
C HIS A 39 3.75 -2.80 3.86
N ILE A 40 2.57 -2.34 4.29
CA ILE A 40 2.09 -0.98 3.98
C ILE A 40 3.05 0.07 4.53
N GLN A 41 3.51 -0.11 5.78
CA GLN A 41 4.51 0.78 6.37
C GLN A 41 5.79 0.82 5.54
N ALA A 42 6.29 -0.34 5.12
CA ALA A 42 7.52 -0.45 4.36
C ALA A 42 7.39 0.21 2.97
N VAL A 43 6.26 0.01 2.27
CA VAL A 43 5.97 0.73 1.01
C VAL A 43 5.96 2.24 1.24
N GLY A 44 5.30 2.70 2.30
CA GLY A 44 5.26 4.12 2.66
C GLY A 44 6.63 4.73 2.99
N ARG A 45 7.62 3.91 3.32
CA ARG A 45 9.01 4.34 3.61
C ARG A 45 9.94 4.26 2.39
N ILE A 46 9.49 3.74 1.25
CA ILE A 46 10.26 3.80 0.01
C ILE A 46 10.51 5.28 -0.31
N PRO A 47 11.77 5.73 -0.52
CA PRO A 47 12.07 7.16 -0.65
C PRO A 47 11.24 7.89 -1.73
N ALA A 48 10.93 7.21 -2.83
CA ALA A 48 10.09 7.76 -3.90
C ALA A 48 8.61 7.87 -3.50
N VAL A 49 8.09 6.91 -2.73
CA VAL A 49 6.72 6.91 -2.19
C VAL A 49 6.58 7.98 -1.11
N ASP A 50 7.49 8.00 -0.13
CA ASP A 50 7.47 8.96 0.97
C ASP A 50 7.57 10.40 0.45
N LYS A 51 8.42 10.66 -0.56
CA LYS A 51 8.51 11.97 -1.21
C LYS A 51 7.16 12.38 -1.81
N ARG A 52 6.54 11.54 -2.64
CA ARG A 52 5.24 11.83 -3.28
C ARG A 52 4.13 12.00 -2.25
N TRP A 53 4.18 11.22 -1.17
CA TRP A 53 3.23 11.33 -0.06
C TRP A 53 3.39 12.67 0.66
N ASN A 54 4.62 13.07 1.00
CA ASN A 54 4.90 14.37 1.61
C ASN A 54 4.48 15.53 0.68
N GLU A 55 4.68 15.43 -0.63
CA GLU A 55 4.21 16.43 -1.60
C GLU A 55 2.68 16.58 -1.59
N LYS A 56 1.93 15.49 -1.40
CA LYS A 56 0.45 15.51 -1.37
C LYS A 56 -0.13 15.91 -0.01
N PHE A 57 0.46 15.45 1.09
CA PHE A 57 -0.12 15.55 2.44
C PHE A 57 0.69 16.39 3.44
N GLY A 58 1.88 16.86 3.06
CA GLY A 58 2.71 17.75 3.88
C GLY A 58 3.45 17.08 5.05
N ARG A 59 3.41 15.76 5.14
CA ARG A 59 4.09 14.94 6.17
C ARG A 59 4.25 13.50 5.68
N SER A 60 5.21 12.76 6.23
CA SER A 60 5.31 11.30 6.05
C SER A 60 4.09 10.58 6.65
N MET A 61 3.89 9.33 6.22
CA MET A 61 2.82 8.48 6.76
C MET A 61 2.96 8.29 8.26
N THR A 62 1.84 8.41 8.97
CA THR A 62 1.69 8.03 10.38
C THR A 62 1.10 6.64 10.49
N ASN A 63 1.11 6.08 11.69
CA ASN A 63 0.44 4.82 11.97
C ASN A 63 -1.06 4.87 11.63
N GLU A 64 -1.70 6.03 11.82
CA GLU A 64 -3.12 6.23 11.48
C GLU A 64 -3.38 6.12 9.97
N ASP A 65 -2.48 6.61 9.12
CA ASP A 65 -2.62 6.45 7.67
C ASP A 65 -2.44 4.98 7.27
N ILE A 66 -1.49 4.30 7.90
CA ILE A 66 -1.22 2.87 7.66
C ILE A 66 -2.43 2.03 8.08
N ASP A 67 -3.04 2.33 9.23
CA ASP A 67 -4.27 1.70 9.70
C ASP A 67 -5.43 1.90 8.73
N ALA A 68 -5.58 3.11 8.18
CA ALA A 68 -6.61 3.42 7.19
C ALA A 68 -6.40 2.64 5.87
N ILE A 69 -5.17 2.57 5.36
CA ILE A 69 -4.85 1.75 4.17
C ILE A 69 -5.08 0.26 4.47
N TYR A 70 -4.69 -0.21 5.65
CA TYR A 70 -4.93 -1.59 6.06
C TYR A 70 -6.43 -1.92 6.13
N ALA A 71 -7.25 -1.01 6.66
CA ALA A 71 -8.70 -1.16 6.68
C ALA A 71 -9.29 -1.22 5.26
N ALA A 72 -8.79 -0.43 4.30
CA ALA A 72 -9.17 -0.49 2.89
C ALA A 72 -8.69 -1.79 2.20
N PHE A 73 -7.51 -2.31 2.58
CA PHE A 73 -6.95 -3.55 2.04
C PHE A 73 -7.79 -4.78 2.38
N MET A 74 -8.26 -4.90 3.63
CA MET A 74 -8.93 -6.12 4.12
C MET A 74 -10.18 -6.56 3.32
N PRO A 75 -11.14 -5.68 2.95
CA PRO A 75 -12.28 -6.10 2.12
C PRO A 75 -11.84 -6.49 0.70
N LEU A 76 -10.87 -5.78 0.11
CA LEU A 76 -10.33 -6.10 -1.21
C LEU A 76 -9.66 -7.47 -1.23
N GLN A 77 -8.94 -7.81 -0.16
CA GLN A 77 -8.40 -9.13 0.02
C GLN A 77 -9.49 -10.20 0.06
N LYS A 78 -10.50 -10.04 0.93
CA LYS A 78 -11.59 -11.03 1.05
C LYS A 78 -12.34 -11.26 -0.27
N ALA A 79 -12.47 -10.25 -1.13
CA ALA A 79 -13.12 -10.37 -2.42
C ALA A 79 -12.29 -11.13 -3.48
N LYS A 80 -11.00 -11.34 -3.23
CA LYS A 80 -10.05 -12.00 -4.14
C LYS A 80 -9.65 -13.41 -3.68
N VAL A 81 -10.12 -13.86 -2.50
CA VAL A 81 -9.91 -15.23 -1.99
C VAL A 81 -11.10 -16.14 -2.25
#